data_AF-A0A0J7MXM1-F1
#
_entry.id   AF-A0A0J7MXM1-F1
#
_cell.length_a   1.000
_cell.length_b   1.000
_cell.length_c   1.000
_cell.angle_alpha   90.00
_cell.angle_beta   90.00
_cell.angle_gamma   90.00
#
_symmetry.space_group_name_H-M   'P 1'
#
loop_
_entity.id
_entity.type
_entity.pdbx_description
1 polymer ?
#
loop_
_entity_poly.entity_id
_entity_poly.type
_entity_poly.pdbx_seq_one_letter_code
_entity_poly.pdbx_strand_id
1 'polypeptide(L)'
;MLHCIEFILTKNILEASIFTDSRSLVEAISSSFFKNHNILVVKIKDNLRIAKTHNVNIVIAWIPSHMGILGNEAADHLAKRAIRFGNMLYEPIPHSDFYSVPRLKLHEDSPAPT
;
A
#
# COMPACT_ATOMS: atom_id res chain seq x y z
N MET A 1 1.69 3.37 -1.43
CA MET A 1 3.14 3.35 -1.14
C MET A 1 3.99 3.26 -2.39
N LEU A 2 3.76 2.29 -3.30
CA LEU A 2 4.51 2.17 -4.56
C LEU A 2 4.65 3.50 -5.32
N HIS A 3 3.51 4.11 -5.69
CA HIS A 3 3.50 5.40 -6.38
C HIS A 3 4.10 6.57 -5.60
N CYS A 4 4.10 6.52 -4.27
CA CYS A 4 4.72 7.57 -3.45
C CYS A 4 6.24 7.54 -3.61
N ILE A 5 6.83 6.33 -3.59
CA ILE A 5 8.27 6.14 -3.80
C ILE A 5 8.64 6.48 -5.26
N GLU A 6 7.84 6.05 -6.23
CA GLU A 6 8.04 6.42 -7.65
C GLU A 6 8.01 7.93 -7.84
N PHE A 7 7.10 8.64 -7.17
CA PHE A 7 7.03 10.09 -7.20
C PHE A 7 8.28 10.73 -6.60
N ILE A 8 8.74 10.27 -5.43
CA ILE A 8 9.96 10.75 -4.78
C ILE A 8 11.17 10.62 -5.72
N LEU A 9 11.35 9.43 -6.32
CA LEU A 9 12.42 9.15 -7.27
C LEU A 9 12.31 10.04 -8.51
N THR A 10 11.12 10.12 -9.10
CA THR A 10 10.86 10.89 -10.33
C THR A 10 11.07 12.39 -10.12
N LYS A 11 10.73 12.91 -8.93
CA LYS A 11 10.91 14.32 -8.57
C LYS A 11 12.29 14.61 -7.98
N ASN A 12 13.16 13.60 -7.89
CA ASN A 12 14.50 13.71 -7.32
C ASN A 12 14.50 14.35 -5.93
N ILE A 13 13.52 13.98 -5.10
CA ILE A 13 13.42 14.42 -3.71
C ILE A 13 14.44 13.61 -2.91
N LEU A 14 15.47 14.28 -2.37
CA LEU A 14 16.59 13.60 -1.69
C LEU A 14 16.23 13.11 -0.30
N GLU A 15 15.26 13.73 0.37
CA GLU A 15 14.85 13.39 1.72
C GLU A 15 13.33 13.46 1.85
N ALA A 16 12.73 12.34 2.26
CA ALA A 16 11.29 12.21 2.37
C ALA A 16 10.87 11.29 3.52
N SER A 17 9.75 11.63 4.15
CA SER A 17 9.08 10.80 5.15
C SER A 17 7.70 10.38 4.65
N ILE A 18 7.45 9.07 4.60
CA ILE A 18 6.17 8.49 4.20
C ILE A 18 5.47 7.95 5.44
N PHE A 19 4.29 8.48 5.71
CA PHE A 19 3.43 8.02 6.79
C PHE A 19 2.34 7.10 6.22
N THR A 20 2.11 5.95 6.87
CA THR A 20 1.07 5.00 6.46
C THR A 20 0.43 4.34 7.66
N ASP A 21 -0.87 4.10 7.61
CA ASP A 21 -1.59 3.33 8.63
C ASP A 21 -1.65 1.83 8.34
N SER A 22 -1.11 1.39 7.20
CA SER A 22 -1.03 -0.01 6.82
C SER A 22 0.13 -0.73 7.54
N ARG A 23 -0.13 -1.22 8.75
CA ARG A 23 0.85 -1.98 9.55
C ARG A 23 1.37 -3.21 8.81
N SER A 24 0.47 -3.97 8.18
CA SER A 24 0.80 -5.18 7.42
C SER A 24 1.77 -4.90 6.27
N LEU A 25 1.63 -3.74 5.60
CA LEU A 25 2.55 -3.32 4.56
C LEU A 25 3.95 -3.03 5.13
N VAL A 26 4.03 -2.28 6.23
CA VAL A 26 5.31 -1.94 6.88
C VAL A 26 6.03 -3.21 7.34
N GLU A 27 5.32 -4.17 7.91
CA GLU A 27 5.87 -5.47 8.30
C GLU A 27 6.35 -6.28 7.07
N ALA A 28 5.58 -6.29 5.98
CA ALA A 28 5.92 -7.01 4.76
C ALA A 28 7.18 -6.47 4.06
N ILE A 29 7.34 -5.14 4.01
CA ILE A 29 8.53 -4.51 3.40
C ILE A 29 9.77 -4.61 4.30
N SER A 30 9.59 -4.65 5.62
CA SER A 30 10.70 -4.78 6.58
C SER A 30 11.21 -6.22 6.72
N SER A 31 10.36 -7.21 6.40
CA SER A 31 10.72 -8.62 6.49
C SER A 31 11.76 -9.02 5.42
N SER A 32 12.81 -9.75 5.84
CA SER A 32 13.77 -10.39 4.92
C SER A 32 13.18 -11.61 4.19
N PHE A 33 12.02 -12.11 4.61
CA PHE A 33 11.40 -13.29 4.01
C PHE A 33 10.57 -12.91 2.78
N PHE A 34 10.96 -13.40 1.61
CA PHE A 34 10.20 -13.33 0.36
C PHE A 34 9.01 -14.31 0.30
N LYS A 35 8.48 -14.75 1.46
CA LYS A 35 7.34 -15.69 1.49
C LYS A 35 6.04 -15.08 0.96
N ASN A 36 5.98 -13.75 0.83
CA ASN A 36 4.85 -13.06 0.24
C ASN A 36 5.05 -12.97 -1.28
N HIS A 37 4.31 -13.79 -2.04
CA HIS A 37 4.19 -13.71 -3.51
C HIS A 37 3.49 -12.42 -3.99
N ASN A 38 3.35 -11.40 -3.15
CA ASN A 38 2.73 -10.15 -3.51
C ASN A 38 3.73 -9.31 -4.33
N ILE A 39 3.49 -9.24 -5.64
CA ILE A 39 4.31 -8.50 -6.59
C ILE A 39 4.45 -7.02 -6.22
N LEU A 40 3.47 -6.40 -5.54
CA LEU A 40 3.55 -5.01 -5.11
C LEU A 40 4.61 -4.83 -4.01
N VAL A 41 4.71 -5.77 -3.08
CA VAL A 41 5.75 -5.74 -2.03
C VAL A 41 7.13 -5.86 -2.64
N VAL A 42 7.30 -6.71 -3.65
CA VAL A 42 8.56 -6.87 -4.40
C VAL A 42 8.92 -5.55 -5.10
N LYS A 43 7.99 -4.96 -5.87
CA LYS A 43 8.20 -3.67 -6.54
C LYS A 43 8.57 -2.55 -5.56
N ILE A 44 7.91 -2.49 -4.40
CA ILE A 44 8.22 -1.50 -3.36
C ILE A 44 9.65 -1.69 -2.83
N LYS A 45 10.06 -2.93 -2.54
CA LYS A 45 11.44 -3.22 -2.09
C LYS A 45 12.47 -2.84 -3.14
N ASP A 46 12.21 -3.12 -4.42
CA ASP A 46 13.09 -2.72 -5.52
C ASP A 46 13.22 -1.19 -5.62
N ASN A 47 12.11 -0.45 -5.55
CA ASN A 47 12.14 1.01 -5.58
C ASN A 47 12.89 1.60 -4.36
N LEU A 48 12.76 1.00 -3.18
CA LEU A 48 13.54 1.40 -2.00
C LEU A 48 15.04 1.11 -2.17
N ARG A 49 15.40 -0.01 -2.80
CA ARG A 49 16.79 -0.32 -3.14
C ARG A 49 17.34 0.70 -4.14
N ILE A 50 16.57 1.06 -5.16
CA ILE A 50 16.93 2.11 -6.13
C ILE A 50 17.15 3.44 -5.39
N ALA A 51 16.21 3.87 -4.54
CA ALA A 51 16.35 5.09 -3.73
C ALA A 51 17.67 5.09 -2.95
N LYS A 52 17.99 3.99 -2.27
CA LYS A 52 19.25 3.84 -1.54
C LYS A 52 20.48 3.97 -2.44
N THR A 53 20.48 3.37 -3.64
CA THR A 53 21.60 3.50 -4.59
C THR A 53 21.77 4.92 -5.14
N HIS A 54 20.70 5.71 -5.16
CA HIS A 54 20.71 7.11 -5.57
C HIS A 54 20.93 8.09 -4.40
N ASN A 55 21.29 7.59 -3.20
CA ASN A 55 21.42 8.40 -1.98
C ASN A 55 20.15 9.20 -1.62
N VAL A 56 18.98 8.67 -1.96
CA VAL A 56 17.69 9.22 -1.55
C VAL A 56 17.30 8.60 -0.21
N ASN A 57 17.16 9.45 0.81
CA ASN A 57 16.74 9.06 2.15
C ASN A 57 15.21 9.02 2.25
N ILE A 58 14.64 7.82 2.42
CA ILE A 58 13.20 7.62 2.59
C ILE A 58 12.96 6.97 3.95
N VAL A 59 12.30 7.71 4.84
CA VAL A 59 11.83 7.21 6.13
C VAL A 59 10.39 6.76 5.98
N ILE A 60 10.06 5.54 6.43
CA ILE A 60 8.69 5.04 6.44
C ILE A 60 8.24 4.89 7.89
N ALA A 61 7.17 5.59 8.25
CA ALA A 61 6.60 5.57 9.58
C ALA A 61 5.18 4.99 9.56
N TRP A 62 4.94 3.99 10.41
CA TRP A 62 3.59 3.54 10.69
C TRP A 62 2.89 4.52 11.64
N ILE A 63 1.62 4.84 11.36
CA ILE A 63 0.76 5.66 12.21
C ILE A 63 -0.58 4.94 12.47
N PRO A 64 -1.25 5.18 13.60
CA PRO A 64 -2.55 4.57 13.83
C PRO A 64 -3.63 5.21 12.93
N SER A 65 -4.55 4.38 12.43
CA SER A 65 -5.71 4.85 11.66
C SER A 65 -6.79 5.42 12.58
N HIS A 66 -7.60 6.35 12.06
CA HIS A 66 -8.79 6.91 12.72
C HIS A 66 -8.55 7.59 14.09
N MET A 67 -7.38 8.22 14.27
CA MET A 67 -7.00 8.91 15.51
C MET A 67 -7.04 10.45 15.42
N GLY A 68 -7.72 11.05 14.44
CA GLY A 68 -7.72 12.51 14.28
C GLY A 68 -6.47 13.07 13.60
N ILE A 69 -5.60 12.21 13.02
CA ILE A 69 -4.42 12.65 12.30
C ILE A 69 -4.86 13.21 10.94
N LEU A 70 -4.99 14.53 10.86
CA LEU A 70 -5.51 15.25 9.68
C LEU A 70 -4.89 14.78 8.35
N GLY A 71 -3.57 14.56 8.30
CA GLY A 71 -2.90 14.08 7.09
C GLY A 71 -3.32 12.67 6.68
N ASN A 72 -3.51 11.75 7.65
CA ASN A 72 -3.97 10.39 7.37
C ASN A 72 -5.44 10.39 6.93
N GLU A 73 -6.28 11.17 7.61
CA GLU A 73 -7.70 11.29 7.29
C GLU A 73 -7.92 11.90 5.90
N ALA A 74 -7.14 12.92 5.55
CA ALA A 74 -7.15 13.49 4.21
C ALA A 74 -6.71 12.47 3.15
N ALA A 75 -5.66 11.69 3.42
CA ALA A 75 -5.18 10.65 2.52
C ALA A 75 -6.24 9.54 2.30
N ASP A 76 -6.86 9.05 3.37
CA ASP A 76 -7.93 8.04 3.31
C ASP A 76 -9.18 8.58 2.57
N HIS A 77 -9.56 9.84 2.83
CA HIS A 77 -10.64 10.50 2.10
C HIS A 77 -10.35 10.58 0.59
N LEU A 78 -9.13 10.97 0.20
CA LEU A 78 -8.73 11.05 -1.19
C LEU A 78 -8.69 9.67 -1.86
N ALA A 79 -8.20 8.65 -1.15
CA ALA A 79 -8.20 7.27 -1.64
C ALA A 79 -9.63 6.77 -1.89
N LYS A 80 -10.56 7.00 -0.95
CA LYS A 80 -11.98 6.67 -1.12
C LYS A 80 -12.63 7.41 -2.29
N ARG A 81 -12.27 8.68 -2.47
CA ARG A 81 -12.75 9.49 -3.61
C ARG A 81 -12.22 8.94 -4.94
N ALA A 82 -10.97 8.48 -4.99
CA ALA A 82 -10.36 7.91 -6.18
C ALA A 82 -11.03 6.61 -6.63
N ILE A 83 -11.63 5.82 -5.72
CA ILE A 83 -12.41 4.63 -6.10
C ILE A 83 -13.59 5.01 -7.02
N ARG A 84 -14.22 6.18 -6.79
CA ARG A 84 -15.41 6.63 -7.54
C ARG A 84 -15.09 7.51 -8.74
N PHE A 85 -14.07 8.36 -8.61
CA PHE A 85 -13.79 9.45 -9.55
C PHE A 85 -12.34 9.45 -10.05
N GLY A 86 -11.53 8.47 -9.64
CA GLY A 86 -10.15 8.35 -10.06
C GLY A 86 -10.02 7.74 -11.44
N ASN A 87 -8.86 7.93 -12.05
CA ASN A 87 -8.52 7.24 -13.29
C ASN A 87 -8.21 5.78 -13.00
N MET A 88 -8.76 4.88 -13.81
CA MET A 88 -8.41 3.47 -13.75
C MET A 88 -6.97 3.30 -14.22
N LEU A 89 -6.10 2.82 -13.33
CA LEU A 89 -4.75 2.40 -13.70
C LEU A 89 -4.86 1.01 -14.33
N TYR A 90 -4.44 0.87 -15.59
CA TYR A 90 -4.42 -0.44 -16.29
C TYR A 90 -3.26 -1.33 -15.81
N GLU A 91 -2.94 -1.28 -14.52
CA GLU A 91 -1.97 -2.22 -13.94
C GLU A 91 -2.64 -3.58 -13.74
N PRO A 92 -2.01 -4.68 -14.17
CA PRO A 92 -2.55 -6.00 -13.96
C PRO A 92 -2.64 -6.27 -12.45
N ILE A 93 -3.87 -6.47 -11.98
CA ILE A 93 -4.13 -6.86 -10.60
C ILE A 93 -3.46 -8.23 -10.39
N PRO A 94 -2.61 -8.39 -9.36
CA PRO A 94 -2.00 -9.67 -9.06
C PRO A 94 -3.09 -10.73 -8.87
N HIS A 95 -2.95 -11.91 -9.47
CA HIS A 95 -3.94 -12.98 -9.32
C HIS A 95 -4.25 -13.31 -7.85
N SER A 96 -3.27 -13.10 -6.96
CA SER A 96 -3.42 -13.27 -5.51
C SER A 96 -4.51 -12.42 -4.88
N ASP A 97 -4.81 -11.25 -5.45
CA ASP A 97 -5.75 -10.30 -4.86
C ASP A 97 -7.21 -10.76 -5.10
N PHE A 98 -7.45 -11.60 -6.10
CA PHE A 98 -8.74 -12.25 -6.34
C PHE A 98 -9.07 -13.36 -5.33
N TYR A 99 -8.12 -13.84 -4.52
CA TYR A 99 -8.40 -14.86 -3.49
C TYR A 99 -9.31 -14.36 -2.35
N SER A 100 -9.52 -13.04 -2.23
CA SER A 100 -10.48 -12.45 -1.30
C SER A 100 -11.95 -12.59 -1.77
N VAL A 101 -12.17 -12.75 -3.08
CA VAL A 101 -13.52 -12.79 -3.69
C VAL A 101 -14.33 -14.04 -3.30
N PRO A 102 -13.75 -15.25 -3.22
CA PRO A 102 -14.48 -16.42 -2.73
C PRO A 102 -14.91 -16.34 -1.26
N ARG A 103 -14.19 -15.58 -0.40
CA ARG A 103 -14.54 -15.43 1.02
C ARG A 103 -15.81 -14.60 1.25
N LEU A 104 -16.12 -13.67 0.35
CA LEU A 104 -17.34 -12.86 0.42
C LEU A 104 -18.60 -13.70 0.12
N LYS A 105 -18.53 -14.59 -0.87
CA LYS A 105 -19.66 -15.48 -1.23
C LYS A 105 -20.01 -16.49 -0.13
N LEU A 106 -19.01 -16.98 0.61
CA LEU A 106 -19.25 -17.92 1.72
C LEU A 106 -19.95 -17.29 2.94
N HIS A 107 -19.86 -15.97 3.13
CA HIS A 107 -20.58 -15.26 4.21
C HIS A 107 -22.00 -14.87 3.81
N GLU A 108 -22.29 -14.65 2.53
CA GLU A 108 -23.66 -14.39 2.04
C GLU A 108 -24.53 -15.67 2.05
N ASP A 109 -23.92 -16.83 1.83
CA ASP A 109 -24.62 -18.14 1.82
C ASP A 109 -24.71 -18.80 3.21
N SER A 110 -24.30 -18.12 4.29
CA SER A 110 -24.44 -18.64 5.65
C SER A 110 -25.88 -18.46 6.16
N PRO A 111 -26.63 -19.53 6.50
CA PRO A 111 -27.99 -19.40 7.00
C PRO A 111 -28.00 -18.63 8.34
N ALA A 112 -29.00 -17.76 8.50
CA ALA A 112 -29.18 -16.96 9.72
C ALA A 112 -29.21 -17.87 10.97
N PRO A 113 -28.54 -17.48 12.07
CA PRO A 113 -28.53 -18.28 13.28
C PRO A 113 -29.94 -18.39 13.84
N THR A 114 -30.40 -19.63 14.05
CA THR A 114 -31.66 -20.00 14.72
C THR A 114 -31.62 -19.73 16.21
#